data_AF-D8LLE1-F1
#
_entry.id   AF-D8LLE1-F1
#
_cell.length_a   1.000
_cell.length_b   1.000
_cell.length_c   1.000
_cell.angle_alpha   90.00
_cell.angle_beta   90.00
_cell.angle_gamma   90.00
#
_symmetry.space_group_name_H-M   'P 1'
#
loop_
_entity.id
_entity.type
_entity.pdbx_description
1 polymer ?
#
loop_
_entity_poly.entity_id
_entity_poly.type
_entity_poly.pdbx_seq_one_letter_code
_entity_poly.pdbx_strand_id
1 'polypeptide(L)'
;MAKIKTNKTPAASAPCPCFSGNPYGDCCKPFHDGEKSPQPVQVMRARYAAYACNMPQFIMKTTHPDHEDFAKSGWRDSILVFCNNYKFTGLEVGQPEVDQDTPDKVYVYFTAMMAGAKGGGAVSFDERSVFLLTDDGEWLYRAPDANYKESVNVISKRKYNAAAKTDRPSGFSAR
;
A
#
# COMPACT_ATOMS: atom_id res chain seq x y z
N MET A 1 9.29 -23.80 6.17
CA MET A 1 8.35 -23.10 5.27
C MET A 1 7.32 -22.38 6.12
N ALA A 2 7.25 -21.04 6.06
CA ALA A 2 6.22 -20.30 6.79
C ALA A 2 4.85 -20.59 6.17
N LYS A 3 3.87 -21.02 6.98
CA LYS A 3 2.49 -21.25 6.52
C LYS A 3 1.92 -19.91 6.03
N ILE A 4 1.65 -19.78 4.74
CA ILE A 4 0.99 -18.61 4.16
C ILE A 4 -0.41 -18.54 4.76
N LYS A 5 -0.72 -17.47 5.50
CA LYS A 5 -2.07 -17.24 6.04
C LYS A 5 -3.00 -16.85 4.89
N THR A 6 -4.22 -17.39 4.90
CA THR A 6 -5.28 -17.08 3.94
C THR A 6 -5.68 -15.60 3.98
N ASN A 7 -6.32 -15.10 2.90
CA ASN A 7 -6.85 -13.74 2.81
C ASN A 7 -7.72 -13.42 4.04
N LYS A 8 -7.51 -12.24 4.63
CA LYS A 8 -8.28 -11.72 5.76
C LYS A 8 -9.30 -10.71 5.26
N THR A 9 -10.26 -11.16 4.45
CA THR A 9 -11.29 -10.27 3.91
C THR A 9 -12.25 -9.84 5.03
N PRO A 10 -12.44 -8.54 5.27
CA PRO A 10 -13.44 -8.06 6.23
C PRO A 10 -14.86 -8.39 5.77
N ALA A 11 -15.79 -8.48 6.72
CA ALA A 11 -17.22 -8.47 6.39
C ALA A 11 -17.60 -7.13 5.75
N ALA A 12 -18.62 -7.11 4.88
CA ALA A 12 -19.03 -5.89 4.18
C ALA A 12 -19.41 -4.73 5.14
N SER A 13 -20.01 -5.04 6.29
CA SER A 13 -20.39 -4.06 7.32
C SER A 13 -19.26 -3.68 8.27
N ALA A 14 -18.11 -4.35 8.22
CA ALA A 14 -16.97 -4.02 9.08
C ALA A 14 -16.29 -2.73 8.61
N PRO A 15 -15.64 -1.95 9.50
CA PRO A 15 -14.87 -0.78 9.11
C PRO A 15 -13.83 -1.11 8.05
N CYS A 16 -13.69 -0.26 7.04
CA CYS A 16 -12.73 -0.46 5.98
C CYS A 16 -11.29 -0.35 6.51
N PRO A 17 -10.38 -1.29 6.19
CA PRO A 17 -8.98 -1.22 6.60
C PRO A 17 -8.21 -0.02 6.04
N CYS A 18 -8.75 0.75 5.09
CA CYS A 18 -8.13 1.99 4.63
C CYS A 18 -8.40 3.19 5.54
N PHE A 19 -9.09 3.00 6.67
CA PHE A 19 -9.36 4.04 7.68
C PHE A 19 -10.16 5.25 7.16
N SER A 20 -10.91 5.09 6.07
CA SER A 20 -11.79 6.14 5.53
C SER A 20 -13.00 6.48 6.41
N GLY A 21 -13.30 5.67 7.43
CA GLY A 21 -14.52 5.75 8.24
C GLY A 21 -15.72 5.01 7.66
N ASN A 22 -15.64 4.57 6.39
CA ASN A 22 -16.73 3.86 5.72
C ASN A 22 -16.69 2.34 5.98
N PRO A 23 -17.83 1.63 5.86
CA PRO A 23 -17.85 0.18 5.80
C PRO A 23 -17.03 -0.35 4.62
N TYR A 24 -16.44 -1.54 4.77
CA TYR A 24 -15.60 -2.16 3.74
C TYR A 24 -16.39 -2.39 2.44
N GLY A 25 -17.65 -2.82 2.55
CA GLY A 25 -18.56 -3.08 1.44
C GLY A 25 -18.80 -1.87 0.54
N ASP A 26 -18.83 -0.68 1.12
CA ASP A 26 -19.10 0.59 0.43
C ASP A 26 -17.81 1.38 0.15
N CYS A 27 -16.65 0.78 0.41
CA CYS A 27 -15.35 1.43 0.29
C CYS A 27 -14.39 0.63 -0.59
N CYS A 28 -13.49 -0.18 -0.02
CA CYS A 28 -12.48 -0.87 -0.82
C CYS A 28 -12.96 -2.18 -1.44
N LYS A 29 -14.06 -2.77 -0.95
CA LYS A 29 -14.54 -4.06 -1.43
C LYS A 29 -14.89 -4.08 -2.93
N PRO A 30 -15.64 -3.11 -3.50
CA PRO A 30 -16.00 -3.17 -4.92
C PRO A 30 -14.77 -3.17 -5.83
N PHE A 31 -13.75 -2.38 -5.48
CA PHE A 31 -12.48 -2.34 -6.20
C PHE A 31 -11.69 -3.65 -6.06
N HIS A 32 -11.65 -4.24 -4.85
CA HIS A 32 -11.04 -5.56 -4.65
C HIS A 32 -11.75 -6.66 -5.44
N ASP A 33 -13.05 -6.50 -5.70
CA ASP A 33 -13.86 -7.41 -6.52
C ASP A 33 -13.75 -7.14 -8.02
N GLY A 34 -13.02 -6.10 -8.42
CA GLY A 34 -12.65 -5.82 -9.83
C GLY A 34 -13.27 -4.57 -10.43
N GLU A 35 -14.02 -3.77 -9.67
CA GLU A 35 -14.49 -2.47 -10.13
C GLU A 35 -13.30 -1.52 -10.37
N LYS A 36 -13.37 -0.71 -11.44
CA LYS A 36 -12.38 0.32 -11.74
C LYS A 36 -12.68 1.56 -10.92
N SER A 37 -11.65 2.18 -10.37
CA SER A 37 -11.80 3.49 -9.72
C SER A 37 -11.56 4.62 -10.72
N PRO A 38 -12.45 5.62 -10.79
CA PRO A 38 -12.20 6.82 -11.60
C PRO A 38 -11.13 7.73 -10.96
N GLN A 39 -10.76 7.49 -9.70
CA GLN A 39 -9.86 8.35 -8.93
C GLN A 39 -8.63 7.58 -8.40
N PRO A 40 -7.41 8.10 -8.54
CA PRO A 40 -6.18 7.43 -8.09
C PRO A 40 -6.10 7.33 -6.56
N VAL A 41 -6.65 8.32 -5.84
CA VAL A 41 -6.75 8.31 -4.36
C VAL A 41 -7.48 7.05 -3.86
N GLN A 42 -8.54 6.64 -4.56
CA GLN A 42 -9.30 5.46 -4.16
C GLN A 42 -8.55 4.16 -4.50
N VAL A 43 -7.75 4.13 -5.57
CA VAL A 43 -6.81 3.02 -5.84
C VAL A 43 -5.76 2.93 -4.73
N MET A 44 -5.19 4.07 -4.30
CA MET A 44 -4.24 4.12 -3.20
C MET A 44 -4.83 3.55 -1.90
N ARG A 45 -6.06 3.96 -1.53
CA ARG A 45 -6.78 3.41 -0.37
C ARG A 45 -7.04 1.92 -0.49
N ALA A 46 -7.48 1.46 -1.66
CA ALA A 46 -7.70 0.03 -1.92
C ALA A 46 -6.39 -0.75 -1.81
N ARG A 47 -5.27 -0.24 -2.34
CA ARG A 47 -3.95 -0.87 -2.19
C ARG A 47 -3.55 -1.01 -0.72
N TYR A 48 -3.71 0.03 0.09
CA TYR A 48 -3.46 -0.08 1.53
C TYR A 48 -4.34 -1.16 2.19
N ALA A 49 -5.64 -1.16 1.91
CA ALA A 49 -6.56 -2.16 2.45
C ALA A 49 -6.19 -3.58 1.98
N ALA A 50 -5.76 -3.76 0.74
CA ALA A 50 -5.30 -5.03 0.20
C ALA A 50 -4.03 -5.53 0.91
N TYR A 51 -3.08 -4.66 1.27
CA TYR A 51 -1.96 -5.05 2.12
C TYR A 51 -2.45 -5.53 3.50
N ALA A 52 -3.36 -4.80 4.14
CA ALA A 52 -3.94 -5.19 5.43
C ALA A 52 -4.71 -6.54 5.38
N CYS A 53 -5.35 -6.82 4.24
CA CYS A 53 -6.16 -8.01 4.00
C CYS A 53 -5.37 -9.22 3.46
N ASN A 54 -4.04 -9.13 3.28
CA ASN A 54 -3.22 -10.15 2.62
C ASN A 54 -3.67 -10.46 1.17
N MET A 55 -3.95 -9.45 0.34
CA MET A 55 -4.44 -9.62 -1.04
C MET A 55 -3.35 -9.27 -2.09
N PRO A 56 -2.27 -10.06 -2.23
CA PRO A 56 -1.15 -9.72 -3.10
C PRO A 56 -1.54 -9.63 -4.58
N GLN A 57 -2.54 -10.38 -5.05
CA GLN A 57 -2.98 -10.29 -6.45
C GLN A 57 -3.54 -8.92 -6.80
N PHE A 58 -4.26 -8.29 -5.87
CA PHE A 58 -4.79 -6.94 -6.09
C PHE A 58 -3.64 -5.92 -6.19
N ILE A 59 -2.64 -6.03 -5.32
CA ILE A 59 -1.44 -5.19 -5.37
C ILE A 59 -0.73 -5.34 -6.72
N MET A 60 -0.51 -6.58 -7.17
CA MET A 60 0.15 -6.83 -8.45
C MET A 60 -0.67 -6.30 -9.63
N LYS A 61 -1.99 -6.55 -9.67
CA LYS A 61 -2.90 -6.07 -10.72
C LYS A 61 -2.94 -4.54 -10.80
N THR A 62 -2.89 -3.86 -9.66
CA THR A 62 -2.97 -2.39 -9.60
C THR A 62 -1.61 -1.70 -9.64
N THR A 63 -0.57 -2.40 -10.06
CA THR A 63 0.78 -1.86 -10.25
C THR A 63 1.08 -1.77 -11.75
N HIS A 64 1.63 -0.64 -12.18
CA HIS A 64 1.97 -0.39 -13.57
C HIS A 64 3.09 -1.33 -14.05
N PRO A 65 3.07 -1.81 -15.31
CA PRO A 65 4.11 -2.68 -15.88
C PRO A 65 5.55 -2.14 -15.75
N ASP A 66 5.72 -0.83 -15.79
CA ASP A 66 7.03 -0.18 -15.64
C ASP A 66 7.55 -0.12 -14.18
N HIS A 67 6.77 -0.58 -13.20
CA HIS A 67 7.24 -0.69 -11.82
C HIS A 67 8.39 -1.69 -11.74
N GLU A 68 9.42 -1.38 -10.94
CA GLU A 68 10.65 -2.18 -10.90
C GLU A 68 10.42 -3.65 -10.51
N ASP A 69 9.43 -3.91 -9.65
CA ASP A 69 9.08 -5.25 -9.18
C ASP A 69 8.19 -6.05 -10.14
N PHE A 70 7.62 -5.42 -11.19
CA PHE A 70 6.53 -6.02 -11.97
C PHE A 70 6.87 -7.40 -12.56
N ALA A 71 8.11 -7.55 -13.04
CA ALA A 71 8.62 -8.79 -13.61
C ALA A 71 9.51 -9.61 -12.66
N LYS A 72 9.68 -9.18 -11.39
CA LYS A 72 10.58 -9.87 -10.45
C LYS A 72 9.96 -11.19 -9.99
N SER A 73 10.73 -12.27 -10.08
CA SER A 73 10.35 -13.56 -9.50
C SER A 73 10.23 -13.44 -7.98
N GLY A 74 9.20 -14.08 -7.41
CA GLY A 74 8.95 -14.03 -5.97
C GLY A 74 8.31 -12.73 -5.45
N TRP A 75 7.94 -11.78 -6.31
CA TRP A 75 7.29 -10.52 -5.88
C TRP A 75 5.99 -10.76 -5.09
N ARG A 76 5.17 -11.72 -5.51
CA ARG A 76 3.99 -12.15 -4.75
C ARG A 76 4.34 -12.55 -3.31
N ASP A 77 5.42 -13.29 -3.14
CA ASP A 77 5.86 -13.79 -1.83
C ASP A 77 6.44 -12.67 -0.98
N SER A 78 7.17 -11.71 -1.58
CA SER A 78 7.66 -10.53 -0.84
C SER A 78 6.50 -9.67 -0.31
N ILE A 79 5.43 -9.48 -1.10
CA ILE A 79 4.21 -8.81 -0.65
C ILE A 79 3.60 -9.57 0.54
N LEU A 80 3.45 -10.90 0.44
CA LEU A 80 2.89 -11.70 1.53
C LEU A 80 3.75 -11.67 2.80
N VAL A 81 5.07 -11.68 2.66
CA VAL A 81 6.00 -11.53 3.80
C VAL A 81 5.78 -10.18 4.47
N PHE A 82 5.67 -9.10 3.69
CA PHE A 82 5.40 -7.77 4.20
C PHE A 82 4.07 -7.70 4.97
N CYS A 83 2.97 -8.16 4.36
CA CYS A 83 1.66 -8.16 5.00
C CYS A 83 1.62 -8.98 6.31
N ASN A 84 2.43 -10.03 6.42
CA ASN A 84 2.49 -10.85 7.63
C ASN A 84 3.41 -10.30 8.72
N ASN A 85 4.37 -9.44 8.36
CA ASN A 85 5.30 -8.82 9.29
C ASN A 85 4.76 -7.55 9.94
N TYR A 86 3.78 -6.89 9.31
CA TYR A 86 3.20 -5.64 9.80
C TYR A 86 1.69 -5.76 10.05
N LYS A 87 1.23 -5.02 11.06
CA LYS A 87 -0.16 -4.63 11.25
C LYS A 87 -0.33 -3.24 10.69
N PHE A 88 -1.39 -3.04 9.92
CA PHE A 88 -1.76 -1.77 9.30
C PHE A 88 -2.75 -1.09 10.23
N THR A 89 -2.35 0.03 10.82
CA THR A 89 -3.04 0.62 11.99
C THR A 89 -3.59 2.02 11.76
N GLY A 90 -3.30 2.61 10.61
CA GLY A 90 -3.81 3.93 10.24
C GLY A 90 -3.36 4.36 8.85
N LEU A 91 -4.20 5.14 8.19
CA LEU A 91 -3.93 5.73 6.89
C LEU A 91 -4.53 7.14 6.84
N GLU A 92 -3.70 8.10 6.49
CA GLU A 92 -4.13 9.45 6.12
C GLU A 92 -3.76 9.69 4.66
N VAL A 93 -4.67 10.23 3.86
CA VAL A 93 -4.45 10.46 2.42
C VAL A 93 -4.75 11.91 2.10
N GLY A 94 -3.79 12.60 1.51
CA GLY A 94 -3.88 13.98 1.09
C GLY A 94 -4.68 14.17 -0.21
N GLN A 95 -4.78 15.44 -0.64
CA GLN A 95 -5.35 15.76 -1.95
C GLN A 95 -4.41 15.28 -3.05
N PRO A 96 -4.93 14.73 -4.16
CA PRO A 96 -4.12 14.36 -5.30
C PRO A 96 -3.64 15.62 -6.04
N GLU A 97 -2.43 15.56 -6.59
CA GLU A 97 -1.88 16.60 -7.45
C GLU A 97 -1.69 16.07 -8.86
N VAL A 98 -2.31 16.70 -9.84
CA VAL A 98 -2.10 16.37 -11.26
C VAL A 98 -0.77 16.97 -11.70
N ASP A 99 0.03 16.19 -12.43
CA ASP A 99 1.23 16.71 -13.03
C ASP A 99 0.91 17.73 -14.13
N GLN A 100 1.63 18.86 -14.14
CA GLN A 100 1.32 19.97 -15.03
C GLN A 100 1.56 19.64 -16.51
N ASP A 101 2.54 18.78 -16.79
CA ASP A 101 2.93 18.43 -18.15
C ASP A 101 2.27 17.12 -18.62
N THR A 102 1.83 16.28 -17.67
CA THR A 102 1.28 14.94 -17.95
C THR A 102 -0.04 14.73 -17.20
N PRO A 103 -1.20 15.10 -17.76
CA PRO A 103 -2.51 14.98 -17.09
C PRO A 103 -2.85 13.55 -16.65
N ASP A 104 -2.33 12.55 -17.36
CA ASP A 104 -2.48 11.13 -17.05
C ASP A 104 -1.54 10.64 -15.94
N LYS A 105 -0.81 11.55 -15.28
CA LYS A 105 0.05 11.29 -14.13
C LYS A 105 -0.42 12.10 -12.93
N VAL A 106 -0.69 11.40 -11.83
CA VAL A 106 -1.17 12.00 -10.58
C VAL A 106 -0.31 11.57 -9.42
N TYR A 107 0.04 12.53 -8.57
CA TYR A 107 0.71 12.29 -7.29
C TYR A 107 -0.34 12.14 -6.18
N VAL A 108 -0.17 11.14 -5.32
CA VAL A 108 -1.02 10.92 -4.14
C VAL A 108 -0.14 10.87 -2.89
N TYR A 109 -0.39 11.80 -1.98
CA TYR A 109 0.30 11.89 -0.70
C TYR A 109 -0.41 11.06 0.36
N PHE A 110 0.34 10.37 1.19
CA PHE A 110 -0.23 9.67 2.33
C PHE A 110 0.76 9.47 3.47
N THR A 111 0.20 9.31 4.66
CA THR A 111 0.90 8.80 5.83
C THR A 111 0.30 7.44 6.20
N ALA A 112 1.13 6.41 6.21
CA ALA A 112 0.73 5.06 6.60
C ALA A 112 1.33 4.71 7.96
N MET A 113 0.48 4.34 8.92
CA MET A 113 0.89 3.87 10.24
C MET A 113 0.85 2.34 10.30
N MET A 114 1.93 1.75 10.83
CA MET A 114 2.09 0.32 10.95
C MET A 114 2.75 -0.07 12.28
N ALA A 115 2.52 -1.30 12.73
CA ALA A 115 3.20 -1.88 13.88
C ALA A 115 3.70 -3.29 13.57
N GLY A 116 4.85 -3.69 14.12
CA GLY A 116 5.37 -5.04 13.92
C GLY A 116 4.40 -6.11 14.44
N ALA A 117 4.00 -7.05 13.59
CA ALA A 117 2.97 -8.04 13.91
C ALA A 117 3.32 -8.96 15.10
N LYS A 118 4.61 -9.15 15.39
CA LYS A 118 5.15 -9.95 16.49
C LYS A 118 5.59 -9.11 17.70
N GLY A 119 4.93 -7.97 17.94
CA GLY A 119 5.26 -7.07 19.05
C GLY A 119 6.41 -6.10 18.75
N GLY A 120 6.68 -5.84 17.47
CA GLY A 120 7.63 -4.81 17.06
C GLY A 120 7.08 -3.41 17.28
N GLY A 121 7.96 -2.42 17.30
CA GLY A 121 7.61 -1.01 17.44
C GLY A 121 6.60 -0.52 16.39
N ALA A 122 5.93 0.58 16.72
CA ALA A 122 5.05 1.28 15.78
C ALA A 122 5.85 2.33 15.02
N VAL A 123 5.58 2.44 13.73
CA VAL A 123 6.17 3.40 12.80
C VAL A 123 5.07 4.03 11.96
N SER A 124 5.29 5.26 11.50
CA SER A 124 4.61 5.78 10.33
C SER A 124 5.63 6.06 9.24
N PHE A 125 5.17 6.15 8.00
CA PHE A 125 5.95 6.73 6.93
C PHE A 125 5.08 7.62 6.06
N ASP A 126 5.71 8.67 5.54
CA ASP A 126 5.10 9.62 4.62
C ASP A 126 5.65 9.37 3.23
N GLU A 127 4.76 9.24 2.26
CA GLU A 127 5.11 9.00 0.86
C GLU A 127 4.23 9.84 -0.07
N ARG A 128 4.83 10.25 -1.20
CA ARG A 128 4.12 10.72 -2.38
C ARG A 128 4.26 9.67 -3.47
N SER A 129 3.19 8.92 -3.75
CA SER A 129 3.18 7.93 -4.84
C SER A 129 2.83 8.57 -6.17
N VAL A 130 3.35 8.01 -7.26
CA VAL A 130 2.97 8.31 -8.64
C VAL A 130 1.96 7.27 -9.13
N PHE A 131 0.84 7.74 -9.68
CA PHE A 131 -0.15 6.94 -10.39
C PHE A 131 -0.23 7.37 -11.85
N LEU A 132 -0.41 6.40 -12.75
CA LEU A 132 -0.61 6.63 -14.18
C LEU A 132 -1.97 6.12 -14.62
N LEU A 133 -2.67 6.88 -15.45
CA LEU A 133 -3.90 6.45 -16.13
C LEU A 133 -3.52 5.64 -17.37
N THR A 134 -4.10 4.47 -17.53
CA THR A 134 -3.94 3.65 -18.73
C THR A 134 -4.94 4.05 -19.82
N ASP A 135 -4.67 3.64 -21.06
CA ASP A 135 -5.61 3.81 -22.19
C ASP A 135 -6.97 3.14 -21.93
N ASP A 136 -7.00 2.10 -21.08
CA ASP A 136 -8.22 1.40 -20.66
C ASP A 136 -8.97 2.12 -19.52
N GLY A 137 -8.52 3.33 -19.13
CA GLY A 137 -9.13 4.14 -18.09
C GLY A 137 -8.89 3.61 -16.67
N GLU A 138 -7.79 2.89 -16.43
CA GLU A 138 -7.42 2.40 -15.09
C GLU A 138 -6.27 3.21 -14.50
N TRP A 139 -6.40 3.63 -13.24
CA TRP A 139 -5.28 4.19 -12.49
C TRP A 139 -4.42 3.08 -11.90
N LEU A 140 -3.13 3.05 -12.26
CA LEU A 140 -2.16 2.07 -11.75
C LEU A 140 -1.04 2.78 -10.97
N TYR A 141 -0.61 2.16 -9.87
CA TYR A 141 0.54 2.63 -9.10
C TYR A 141 1.83 2.41 -9.88
N ARG A 142 2.60 3.49 -10.11
CA ARG A 142 3.83 3.45 -10.92
C ARG A 142 5.09 3.26 -10.09
N ALA A 143 5.24 4.04 -9.02
CA ALA A 143 6.44 4.10 -8.16
C ALA A 143 6.24 5.16 -7.06
N PRO A 144 7.09 5.22 -6.01
CA PRO A 144 7.24 6.44 -5.23
C PRO A 144 7.79 7.57 -6.11
N ASP A 145 7.45 8.82 -5.79
CA ASP A 145 8.04 9.97 -6.45
C ASP A 145 9.50 10.16 -6.01
N ALA A 146 10.41 10.03 -6.97
CA ALA A 146 11.85 10.19 -6.76
C ALA A 146 12.26 11.59 -6.26
N ASN A 147 11.41 12.61 -6.44
CA ASN A 147 11.66 13.98 -5.99
C ASN A 147 11.06 14.30 -4.63
N TYR A 148 10.30 13.37 -4.03
CA TYR A 148 9.72 13.55 -2.71
C TYR A 148 10.60 12.90 -1.65
N LYS A 149 10.92 13.65 -0.60
CA LYS A 149 11.69 13.13 0.52
C LYS A 149 10.78 12.32 1.43
N GLU A 150 10.75 11.00 1.21
CA GLU A 150 10.10 10.06 2.11
C GLU A 150 10.62 10.21 3.54
N SER A 151 9.74 9.94 4.51
CA SER A 151 10.06 10.04 5.92
C SER A 151 9.56 8.80 6.65
N VAL A 152 10.34 8.28 7.61
CA VAL A 152 9.90 7.20 8.52
C VAL A 152 10.00 7.71 9.94
N ASN A 153 8.86 7.75 10.63
CA ASN A 153 8.76 8.27 11.98
C ASN A 153 8.51 7.12 12.97
N VAL A 154 9.34 7.02 14.00
CA VAL A 154 9.19 6.00 15.05
C VAL A 154 8.15 6.46 16.06
N ILE A 155 6.98 5.84 16.07
CA ILE A 155 5.88 6.14 16.99
C ILE A 155 6.12 5.52 18.37
N SER A 156 6.65 4.29 18.44
CA SER A 156 7.04 3.69 19.72
C SER A 156 8.20 2.68 19.61
N LYS A 157 9.13 2.76 20.56
CA LYS A 157 10.28 1.84 20.70
C LYS A 157 10.00 0.78 21.77
N ARG A 158 9.10 -0.20 21.53
CA ARG A 158 9.14 -1.44 22.32
C ARG A 158 10.28 -2.31 21.80
N LYS A 159 11.13 -2.83 22.71
CA LYS A 159 12.44 -3.47 22.47
C LYS A 159 12.61 -3.98 21.02
N TYR A 160 13.13 -3.09 20.19
CA TYR A 160 13.59 -3.39 18.85
C TYR A 160 14.84 -4.24 19.02
N ASN A 161 14.74 -5.56 18.85
CA ASN A 161 15.93 -6.40 18.86
C ASN A 161 16.76 -6.03 17.63
N ALA A 162 17.97 -5.52 17.86
CA ALA A 162 18.87 -4.92 16.86
C ALA A 162 19.39 -5.89 15.76
N ALA A 163 18.82 -7.09 15.66
CA ALA A 163 19.13 -8.10 14.64
C ALA A 163 18.37 -7.89 13.31
N ALA A 164 17.36 -7.02 13.25
CA ALA A 164 16.58 -6.76 12.03
C ALA A 164 17.14 -5.60 11.18
N LYS A 165 18.45 -5.36 11.21
CA LYS A 165 19.10 -4.25 10.49
C LYS A 165 19.19 -4.43 8.97
N THR A 166 18.74 -5.56 8.42
CA THR A 166 18.94 -5.90 7.00
C THR A 166 17.68 -6.25 6.23
N ASP A 167 16.51 -6.37 6.88
CA ASP A 167 15.26 -6.70 6.19
C ASP A 167 14.49 -5.43 5.81
N ARG A 168 15.03 -4.73 4.81
CA ARG A 168 14.27 -3.72 4.08
C ARG A 168 13.38 -4.46 3.07
N PRO A 169 12.05 -4.35 3.15
CA PRO A 169 11.19 -4.97 2.15
C PRO A 169 11.48 -4.35 0.78
N SER A 170 11.78 -5.19 -0.21
CA SER A 170 11.70 -4.80 -1.62
C SER A 170 10.27 -4.35 -1.90
N GLY A 171 10.10 -3.05 -2.11
CA GLY A 171 8.80 -2.39 -2.23
C GLY A 171 8.72 -0.99 -1.60
N PHE A 172 9.69 -0.59 -0.75
CA PHE A 172 9.83 0.78 -0.25
C PHE A 172 11.29 1.23 -0.39
N SER A 173 11.56 2.00 -1.45
CA SER A 173 12.90 2.45 -1.84
C SER A 173 13.15 3.88 -1.36
N ALA A 174 13.57 4.04 -0.10
CA ALA A 174 14.22 5.29 0.34
C ALA A 174 15.72 5.19 0.02
N ARG A 175 16.17 5.88 -1.01
CA ARG A 175 17.61 6.08 -1.24
C ARG A 175 18.24 6.84 -0.07
#